data_AF-A0A2R5L3K9-F1
#
_entry.id   AF-A0A2R5L3K9-F1
#
_cell.length_a   1.000
_cell.length_b   1.000
_cell.length_c   1.000
_cell.angle_alpha   90.00
_cell.angle_beta   90.00
_cell.angle_gamma   90.00
#
_symmetry.space_group_name_H-M   'P 1'
#
loop_
_entity.id
_entity.type
_entity.pdbx_description
1 polymer ?
#
loop_
_entity_poly.entity_id
_entity_poly.type
_entity_poly.pdbx_seq_one_letter_code
_entity_poly.pdbx_strand_id
1 'polypeptide(L)'
;RGFYDSSLEWVGLEGVQVVGSMTGGSALGRHKLSTRFTSIVRIASMGYPGREQLVSVYSSYCLAVARVICPTHPSWKSKAPLLAASMVHVYHQVSSNFSVDDFSHYLFT
;
A
#
# COMPACT_ATOMS: atom_id res chain seq x y z
N ARG A 1 -10.27 10.47 -29.53
CA ARG A 1 -10.09 9.50 -28.44
C ARG A 1 -11.37 8.69 -28.37
N GLY A 2 -11.32 7.37 -28.48
CA GLY A 2 -12.53 6.56 -28.67
C GLY A 2 -12.17 5.11 -28.99
N PHE A 3 -13.19 4.28 -29.13
CA PHE A 3 -13.06 2.87 -29.47
C PHE A 3 -14.25 2.45 -30.33
N TYR A 4 -14.15 1.28 -30.97
CA TYR A 4 -15.26 0.68 -31.68
C TYR A 4 -16.08 -0.18 -30.73
N ASP A 5 -17.39 0.04 -30.71
CA ASP A 5 -18.32 -0.84 -29.99
C ASP A 5 -18.51 -2.16 -30.76
N SER A 6 -19.12 -3.13 -30.09
CA SER A 6 -19.58 -4.42 -30.61
C SER A 6 -20.44 -4.31 -31.88
N SER A 7 -21.15 -3.20 -32.08
CA SER A 7 -21.89 -2.87 -33.30
C SER A 7 -21.01 -2.36 -34.46
N LEU A 8 -19.69 -2.31 -34.27
CA LEU A 8 -18.69 -1.72 -35.19
C LEU A 8 -18.85 -0.20 -35.39
N GLU A 9 -19.58 0.47 -34.51
CA GLU A 9 -19.72 1.93 -34.52
C GLU A 9 -18.60 2.61 -33.73
N TRP A 10 -18.12 3.75 -34.22
CA TRP A 10 -17.10 4.54 -33.56
C TRP A 10 -17.69 5.39 -32.43
N VAL A 11 -17.25 5.14 -31.19
CA VAL A 11 -17.68 5.87 -30.01
C VAL A 11 -16.56 6.79 -29.53
N GLY A 12 -16.84 8.09 -29.48
CA GLY A 12 -15.94 9.11 -28.93
C GLY A 12 -15.95 9.13 -27.39
N LEU A 13 -14.79 9.42 -26.79
CA LEU A 13 -14.64 9.63 -25.35
C LEU A 13 -14.22 11.08 -25.07
N GLU A 14 -14.98 11.76 -24.23
CA GLU A 14 -14.73 13.13 -23.79
C GLU A 14 -14.81 13.23 -22.25
N GLY A 15 -13.96 14.07 -21.64
CA GLY A 15 -13.97 14.28 -20.19
C GLY A 15 -13.45 13.13 -19.32
N VAL A 16 -12.75 12.14 -19.90
CA VAL A 16 -12.26 10.96 -19.16
C VAL A 16 -10.76 11.03 -18.89
N GLN A 17 -10.37 10.77 -17.63
CA GLN A 17 -8.99 10.52 -17.22
C GLN A 17 -8.84 9.08 -16.75
N VAL A 18 -7.81 8.39 -17.24
CA VAL A 18 -7.48 7.01 -16.82
C VAL A 18 -6.33 7.08 -15.84
N VAL A 19 -6.55 6.55 -14.64
CA VAL A 19 -5.53 6.41 -13.58
C VAL A 19 -5.53 4.95 -13.14
N GLY A 20 -4.34 4.36 -12.97
CA GLY A 20 -4.20 2.98 -12.54
C GLY A 20 -3.06 2.84 -11.54
N SER A 21 -3.19 1.89 -10.63
CA SER A 21 -2.15 1.47 -9.70
C SER A 21 -1.61 0.10 -10.11
N MET A 22 -0.32 -0.13 -9.89
CA MET A 22 0.31 -1.42 -10.11
C MET A 22 1.29 -1.71 -8.98
N THR A 23 1.43 -2.98 -8.62
CA THR A 23 2.42 -3.44 -7.65
C THR A 23 3.74 -3.73 -8.36
N GLY A 24 4.84 -3.16 -7.86
CA GLY A 24 6.18 -3.49 -8.35
C GLY A 24 6.55 -4.94 -8.08
N GLY A 25 7.39 -5.54 -8.94
CA GLY A 25 7.98 -6.86 -8.74
C GLY A 25 7.66 -7.89 -9.84
N SER A 26 8.46 -8.95 -9.88
CA SER A 26 8.41 -10.03 -10.88
C SER A 26 7.74 -11.30 -10.34
N ALA A 27 6.73 -11.16 -9.47
CA ALA A 27 5.99 -12.31 -8.98
C ALA A 27 5.32 -13.06 -10.14
N LEU A 28 5.21 -14.39 -10.01
CA LEU A 28 4.55 -15.26 -10.99
C LEU A 28 3.15 -14.73 -11.34
N GLY A 29 2.83 -14.69 -12.64
CA GLY A 29 1.56 -14.14 -13.15
C GLY A 29 1.55 -12.63 -13.41
N ARG A 30 2.65 -11.91 -13.16
CA ARG A 30 2.77 -10.49 -13.53
C ARG A 30 3.45 -10.33 -14.89
N HIS A 31 2.83 -9.54 -15.76
CA HIS A 31 3.31 -9.29 -17.12
C HIS A 31 3.78 -7.84 -17.28
N LYS A 32 4.85 -7.67 -18.05
CA LYS A 32 5.39 -6.33 -18.37
C LYS A 32 4.42 -5.57 -19.27
N LEU A 33 4.20 -4.30 -18.96
CA LEU A 33 3.47 -3.39 -19.84
C LEU A 33 4.29 -3.10 -21.10
N SER A 34 3.60 -2.86 -22.21
CA SER A 34 4.25 -2.51 -23.47
C SER A 34 4.89 -1.12 -23.40
N THR A 35 6.02 -0.94 -24.08
CA THR A 35 6.71 0.36 -24.16
C THR A 35 5.87 1.44 -24.82
N ARG A 36 4.98 1.06 -25.75
CA ARG A 36 3.99 1.95 -26.36
C ARG A 36 3.02 2.52 -25.33
N PHE A 37 2.56 1.70 -24.38
CA PHE A 37 1.65 2.18 -23.34
C PHE A 37 2.40 3.07 -22.34
N THR A 38 3.57 2.63 -21.87
CA THR A 38 4.34 3.36 -20.85
C THR A 38 4.96 4.66 -21.35
N SER A 39 5.18 4.83 -22.66
CA SER A 39 5.66 6.10 -23.23
C SER A 39 4.59 7.20 -23.29
N ILE A 40 3.31 6.84 -23.22
CA ILE A 40 2.19 7.79 -23.29
C ILE A 40 1.77 8.28 -21.90
N VAL A 41 1.84 7.41 -20.89
CA VAL A 41 1.39 7.70 -19.52
C VAL A 41 2.53 8.16 -18.63
N ARG A 42 2.21 8.91 -17.57
CA ARG A 42 3.16 9.24 -16.51
C ARG A 42 3.09 8.18 -15.42
N ILE A 43 4.25 7.72 -14.95
CA ILE A 43 4.38 6.68 -13.92
C ILE A 43 5.15 7.25 -12.74
N ALA A 44 4.64 7.02 -11.53
CA ALA A 44 5.33 7.31 -10.28
C ALA A 44 5.42 6.03 -9.45
N SER A 45 6.54 5.85 -8.75
CA SER A 45 6.76 4.72 -7.84
C SER A 45 6.91 5.23 -6.41
N MET A 46 6.34 4.50 -5.47
CA MET A 46 6.42 4.79 -4.03
C MET A 46 6.96 3.54 -3.33
N GLY A 47 8.00 3.74 -2.52
CA GLY A 47 8.54 2.69 -1.67
C GLY A 47 7.73 2.52 -0.38
N TYR A 48 8.00 1.43 0.34
CA TYR A 48 7.46 1.25 1.68
C TYR A 48 8.01 2.30 2.65
N PRO A 49 7.20 2.79 3.59
CA PRO A 49 7.65 3.74 4.61
C PRO A 49 8.73 3.10 5.51
N GLY A 50 9.67 3.93 5.96
CA GLY A 50 10.69 3.50 6.91
C GLY A 50 10.11 3.18 8.28
N ARG A 51 10.89 2.49 9.12
CA ARG A 51 10.50 2.12 10.49
C ARG A 51 10.00 3.32 11.30
N GLU A 52 10.72 4.43 11.30
CA GLU A 52 10.36 5.63 12.07
C GLU A 52 9.03 6.24 11.60
N GLN A 53 8.79 6.25 10.29
CA GLN A 53 7.53 6.73 9.71
C GLN A 53 6.37 5.82 10.12
N LEU A 54 6.55 4.50 10.06
CA LEU A 54 5.55 3.53 10.53
C LEU A 54 5.24 3.71 12.02
N VAL A 55 6.26 3.88 12.86
CA VAL A 55 6.07 4.12 14.30
C VAL A 55 5.25 5.40 14.52
N SER A 56 5.55 6.49 13.80
CA SER A 56 4.78 7.75 13.90
C SER A 56 3.30 7.57 13.52
N VAL A 57 3.03 6.88 12.40
CA VAL A 57 1.67 6.59 11.95
C VAL A 57 0.93 5.75 12.98
N TYR A 58 1.49 4.60 13.37
CA TYR A 58 0.84 3.70 14.32
C TYR A 58 0.69 4.30 15.72
N SER A 59 1.63 5.14 16.16
CA SER A 59 1.49 5.89 17.42
C SER A 59 0.25 6.79 17.40
N SER A 60 0.02 7.48 16.28
CA SER A 60 -1.14 8.37 16.09
C SER A 60 -2.45 7.58 16.09
N TYR A 61 -2.48 6.42 15.41
CA TYR A 61 -3.63 5.51 15.43
C TYR A 61 -3.90 4.96 16.84
N CYS A 62 -2.88 4.43 17.52
CA CYS A 62 -3.00 3.91 18.88
C CYS A 62 -3.52 4.98 19.85
N LEU A 63 -3.04 6.21 19.74
CA LEU A 63 -3.50 7.32 20.58
C LEU A 63 -4.96 7.69 20.29
N ALA A 64 -5.37 7.71 19.02
CA ALA A 64 -6.75 7.98 18.64
C ALA A 64 -7.72 6.91 19.21
N VAL A 65 -7.37 5.64 19.06
CA VAL A 65 -8.15 4.52 19.60
C VAL A 65 -8.19 4.55 21.13
N ALA A 66 -7.04 4.79 21.79
CA ALA A 66 -6.96 4.86 23.24
C ALA A 66 -7.81 5.99 23.84
N ARG A 67 -7.93 7.13 23.14
CA ARG A 67 -8.81 8.23 23.57
C ARG A 67 -10.29 7.87 23.52
N VAL A 68 -10.72 7.02 22.60
CA VAL A 68 -12.11 6.56 22.51
C VAL A 68 -12.42 5.56 23.63
N ILE A 69 -11.50 4.62 23.89
CA ILE A 69 -11.74 3.54 24.86
C ILE A 69 -11.50 3.98 26.30
N CYS A 70 -10.44 4.77 26.53
CA CYS A 70 -9.97 5.18 27.86
C CYS A 70 -9.56 6.66 27.88
N PRO A 71 -10.52 7.61 27.72
CA PRO A 71 -10.23 9.04 27.55
C PRO A 71 -9.48 9.68 28.73
N THR A 72 -9.66 9.15 29.95
CA THR A 72 -9.14 9.74 31.19
C THR A 72 -7.78 9.18 31.62
N HIS A 73 -7.26 8.15 30.97
CA HIS A 73 -6.04 7.48 31.44
C HIS A 73 -4.77 8.14 30.86
N PRO A 74 -3.94 8.83 31.67
CA PRO A 74 -2.83 9.66 31.18
C PRO A 74 -1.66 8.85 30.59
N SER A 75 -1.53 7.56 30.95
CA SER A 75 -0.41 6.73 30.52
C SER A 75 -0.37 6.47 29.01
N TRP A 76 -1.49 6.61 28.30
CA TRP A 76 -1.55 6.30 26.87
C TRP A 76 -0.71 7.26 26.03
N LYS A 77 -0.50 8.49 26.49
CA LYS A 77 0.36 9.46 25.79
C LYS A 77 1.82 9.00 25.71
N SER A 78 2.33 8.35 26.76
CA SER A 78 3.71 7.85 26.79
C SER A 78 3.83 6.39 26.32
N LYS A 79 2.78 5.58 26.50
CA LYS A 79 2.80 4.15 26.14
C LYS A 79 2.42 3.87 24.68
N ALA A 80 1.62 4.71 24.03
CA ALA A 80 1.21 4.49 22.63
C ALA A 80 2.42 4.44 21.66
N PRO A 81 3.43 5.32 21.78
CA PRO A 81 4.62 5.23 20.94
C PRO A 81 5.46 3.97 21.18
N LEU A 82 5.58 3.55 22.45
CA LEU A 82 6.28 2.31 22.80
C LEU A 82 5.57 1.07 22.22
N LEU A 83 4.24 1.03 22.32
CA LEU A 83 3.44 -0.05 21.73
C LEU A 83 3.61 -0.09 20.21
N ALA A 84 3.49 1.06 19.53
CA ALA A 84 3.68 1.16 18.09
C ALA A 84 5.10 0.70 17.67
N ALA A 85 6.14 1.09 18.42
CA ALA A 85 7.51 0.65 18.18
C ALA A 85 7.66 -0.88 18.31
N SER A 86 7.09 -1.48 19.36
CA SER A 86 7.09 -2.94 19.54
C SER A 86 6.34 -3.66 18.43
N MET A 87 5.17 -3.15 18.00
CA MET A 87 4.39 -3.73 16.90
C MET A 87 5.18 -3.71 15.58
N VAL A 88 5.78 -2.56 15.25
CA VAL A 88 6.61 -2.42 14.04
C VAL A 88 7.84 -3.31 14.11
N HIS A 89 8.44 -3.48 15.30
CA HIS A 89 9.56 -4.41 15.49
C HIS A 89 9.16 -5.87 15.19
N VAL A 90 8.04 -6.33 15.76
CA VAL A 90 7.51 -7.68 15.49
C VAL A 90 7.19 -7.86 14.00
N TYR A 91 6.53 -6.88 13.39
CA TYR A 91 6.24 -6.90 11.95
C TYR A 91 7.51 -7.12 11.12
N HIS A 92 8.57 -6.35 11.40
CA HIS A 92 9.84 -6.50 10.68
C HIS A 92 10.46 -7.88 10.89
N GLN A 93 10.50 -8.40 12.12
CA GLN A 93 11.05 -9.72 12.41
C GLN A 93 10.27 -10.85 11.71
N VAL A 94 8.94 -10.74 11.67
CA VAL A 94 8.10 -11.71 10.96
C VAL A 94 8.35 -11.62 9.45
N SER A 95 8.31 -10.41 8.88
CA SER A 95 8.54 -10.20 7.45
C SER A 95 9.94 -10.61 6.97
N SER A 96 10.95 -10.59 7.85
CA SER A 96 12.32 -11.02 7.52
C SER A 96 12.51 -12.53 7.61
N ASN A 97 11.75 -13.20 8.46
CA ASN A 97 11.97 -14.62 8.78
C ASN A 97 11.04 -15.55 8.00
N PHE A 98 9.95 -15.02 7.42
CA PHE A 98 8.97 -15.80 6.65
C PHE A 98 8.83 -15.21 5.25
N SER A 99 9.15 -16.00 4.22
CA SER A 99 9.10 -15.58 2.82
C SER A 99 7.97 -16.27 2.04
N VAL A 100 7.54 -15.63 0.95
CA VAL A 100 6.67 -16.25 -0.07
C VAL A 100 7.32 -17.50 -0.69
N ASP A 101 8.65 -17.58 -0.63
CA ASP A 101 9.42 -18.76 -1.07
C ASP A 101 9.20 -19.97 -0.17
N ASP A 102 8.92 -19.77 1.13
CA ASP A 102 8.58 -20.86 2.05
C ASP A 102 7.15 -21.35 1.76
N PHE A 103 6.21 -20.41 1.75
CA PHE A 103 4.82 -20.67 1.41
C PHE A 103 4.21 -19.48 0.67
N SER A 104 3.50 -19.77 -0.42
CA SER A 104 2.93 -18.75 -1.32
C SER A 104 1.96 -17.76 -0.66
N HIS A 105 1.41 -18.09 0.51
CA HIS A 105 0.46 -17.26 1.25
C HIS A 105 1.12 -16.37 2.31
N TYR A 106 2.45 -16.42 2.48
CA TYR A 106 3.18 -15.56 3.40
C TYR A 106 3.32 -14.15 2.85
N LEU A 107 2.22 -13.40 2.93
CA LEU A 107 2.12 -12.02 2.48
C LEU A 107 1.97 -11.08 3.69
N PHE A 108 2.99 -10.26 3.94
CA PHE A 108 3.00 -9.24 4.99
C PHE A 108 3.07 -7.85 4.34
N THR A 109 2.14 -6.96 4.71
CA THR A 109 1.99 -5.61 4.14
C THR A 109 1.71 -4.57 5.20
#